data_AF-A0A167GVM2-F1
#
_entry.id   AF-A0A167GVM2-F1
#
_cell.length_a   1.000
_cell.length_b   1.000
_cell.length_c   1.000
_cell.angle_alpha   90.00
_cell.angle_beta   90.00
_cell.angle_gamma   90.00
#
_symmetry.space_group_name_H-M   'P 1'
#
loop_
_entity.id
_entity.type
_entity.pdbx_description
1 polymer ?
#
loop_
_entity_poly.entity_id
_entity_poly.type
_entity_poly.pdbx_seq_one_letter_code
_entity_poly.pdbx_strand_id
1 'polypeptide(L)'
;MSREIHPADPRLRRTTLAALSGAVLAAVLVTLGFRHWLAGAADMMSIEQLIAVVRQLTGALTMIGGACVLVLALHALRVAAGVSRQQRWPRAEARTLRDVPVRRGADALRVATATRIGAVLLIALAAVAALSAWRLLGFPEP
;
A
#
# COMPACT_ATOMS: atom_id res chain seq x y z
N MET A 1 -25.02 -26.73 -10.43
CA MET A 1 -25.17 -25.26 -10.30
C MET A 1 -24.05 -24.59 -11.08
N SER A 2 -24.37 -23.84 -12.13
CA SER A 2 -23.39 -23.11 -12.94
C SER A 2 -22.70 -22.05 -12.09
N ARG A 3 -21.36 -22.08 -12.01
CA ARG A 3 -20.59 -21.01 -11.35
C ARG A 3 -20.76 -19.73 -12.15
N GLU A 4 -21.48 -18.75 -11.60
CA GLU A 4 -21.53 -17.40 -12.15
C GLU A 4 -20.14 -16.78 -12.04
N ILE A 5 -19.59 -16.31 -13.15
CA ILE A 5 -18.27 -15.70 -13.24
C ILE A 5 -18.44 -14.20 -13.45
N HIS A 6 -17.75 -13.40 -12.63
CA HIS A 6 -17.64 -11.96 -12.84
C HIS A 6 -16.47 -11.68 -13.78
N PRO A 7 -16.71 -11.13 -14.99
CA PRO A 7 -15.67 -10.95 -15.99
C PRO A 7 -14.67 -9.86 -15.60
N ALA A 8 -13.41 -10.05 -15.98
CA ALA A 8 -12.35 -9.07 -15.77
C ALA A 8 -12.58 -7.79 -16.60
N ASP A 9 -12.19 -6.64 -16.03
CA ASP A 9 -12.16 -5.36 -16.75
C ASP A 9 -10.77 -5.13 -17.39
N PRO A 10 -10.64 -5.16 -18.72
CA PRO A 10 -9.37 -4.96 -19.42
C PRO A 10 -8.83 -3.53 -19.28
N ARG A 11 -9.70 -2.53 -19.08
CA ARG A 11 -9.26 -1.13 -18.89
C ARG A 11 -8.56 -0.99 -17.55
N LEU A 12 -9.14 -1.56 -16.49
CA LEU A 12 -8.52 -1.58 -15.17
C LEU A 12 -7.13 -2.23 -15.23
N ARG A 13 -6.99 -3.35 -15.94
CA ARG A 13 -5.69 -4.03 -16.10
C ARG A 13 -4.64 -3.15 -16.75
N ARG A 14 -4.99 -2.40 -17.80
CA ARG A 14 -4.06 -1.46 -18.47
C ARG A 14 -3.65 -0.32 -17.54
N THR A 15 -4.61 0.29 -16.83
CA THR A 15 -4.32 1.38 -15.89
C THR A 15 -3.45 0.90 -14.74
N THR A 16 -3.73 -0.27 -14.18
CA THR A 16 -2.90 -0.85 -13.12
C THR A 16 -1.49 -1.16 -13.61
N LEU A 17 -1.34 -1.72 -14.82
CA LEU A 17 -0.02 -2.00 -15.39
C LEU A 17 0.76 -0.72 -15.64
N ALA A 18 0.13 0.31 -16.21
CA ALA A 18 0.76 1.62 -16.42
C ALA A 18 1.18 2.28 -15.09
N ALA A 19 0.31 2.24 -14.07
CA ALA A 19 0.63 2.77 -12.76
C ALA A 19 1.80 2.03 -12.09
N LEU A 20 1.83 0.70 -12.17
CA LEU A 20 2.93 -0.11 -11.64
C LEU A 20 4.24 0.14 -12.39
N SER A 21 4.21 0.18 -13.73
CA SER A 21 5.39 0.50 -14.53
C SER A 21 5.93 1.90 -14.22
N GLY A 22 5.03 2.90 -14.07
CA GLY A 22 5.39 4.25 -13.66
C GLY A 22 6.02 4.29 -12.26
N ALA A 23 5.45 3.57 -11.30
CA ALA A 23 5.99 3.48 -9.95
C ALA A 23 7.38 2.84 -9.91
N VAL A 24 7.60 1.77 -10.70
CA VAL A 24 8.92 1.12 -10.83
C VAL A 24 9.94 2.09 -11.43
N LEU A 25 9.58 2.80 -12.50
CA LEU A 25 10.47 3.76 -13.13
C LEU A 25 10.83 4.90 -12.17
N ALA A 26 9.84 5.43 -11.45
CA ALA A 26 10.06 6.46 -10.43
C ALA A 26 10.99 5.96 -9.31
N ALA A 27 10.81 4.72 -8.84
CA ALA A 27 11.69 4.13 -7.84
C ALA A 27 13.14 4.04 -8.34
N VAL A 28 13.36 3.58 -9.58
CA VAL A 28 14.69 3.55 -10.20
C VAL A 28 15.33 4.93 -10.25
N LEU A 29 14.59 5.94 -10.71
CA LEU A 29 15.09 7.32 -10.78
C LEU A 29 15.45 7.88 -9.41
N VAL A 30 14.60 7.66 -8.40
CA VAL A 30 14.87 8.08 -7.02
C VAL A 30 16.12 7.39 -6.48
N THR A 31 16.29 6.08 -6.73
CA THR A 31 17.50 5.36 -6.29
C THR A 31 18.76 5.88 -6.96
N LEU A 32 18.74 6.13 -8.27
CA LEU A 32 19.88 6.68 -9.00
C LEU A 32 20.22 8.10 -8.52
N GLY A 33 19.20 8.94 -8.35
CA GLY A 33 19.36 10.30 -7.84
C GLY A 33 19.92 10.31 -6.41
N PHE A 34 19.41 9.44 -5.53
CA PHE A 34 19.91 9.29 -4.17
C PHE A 34 21.37 8.83 -4.15
N ARG A 35 21.75 7.85 -5.00
CA ARG A 35 23.14 7.39 -5.11
C ARG A 35 24.08 8.51 -5.55
N HIS A 36 23.66 9.30 -6.55
CA HIS A 36 24.46 10.42 -7.05
C HIS A 36 24.61 11.52 -5.99
N TRP A 37 23.51 11.87 -5.31
CA TRP A 37 23.51 12.82 -4.21
C TRP A 37 24.41 12.34 -3.06
N LEU A 38 24.34 11.06 -2.69
CA LEU A 38 25.14 10.49 -1.60
C LEU A 38 26.65 10.57 -1.88
N ALA A 39 27.06 10.35 -3.14
CA ALA A 39 28.45 10.50 -3.54
C ALA A 39 28.95 11.94 -3.37
N GLY A 40 28.16 12.94 -3.80
CA GLY A 40 28.52 14.35 -3.61
C GLY A 40 28.46 14.82 -2.16
N ALA A 41 27.52 14.30 -1.36
CA ALA A 41 27.37 14.65 0.04
C ALA A 41 28.50 14.09 0.91
N ALA A 42 29.05 12.93 0.57
CA ALA A 42 30.15 12.30 1.31
C ALA A 42 31.44 13.15 1.30
N ASP A 43 31.65 13.95 0.25
CA ASP A 43 32.83 14.82 0.14
C ASP A 43 32.66 16.16 0.89
N MET A 44 31.41 16.55 1.20
CA MET A 44 31.07 17.87 1.75
C MET A 44 30.65 17.86 3.23
N MET A 45 30.24 16.70 3.76
CA MET A 45 29.68 16.57 5.11
C MET A 45 30.55 15.71 6.02
N SER A 46 30.51 15.98 7.33
CA SER A 46 31.06 15.04 8.31
C SER A 46 30.20 13.76 8.36
N ILE A 47 30.81 12.64 8.78
CA ILE A 47 30.11 11.35 8.88
C ILE A 47 28.86 11.46 9.77
N GLU A 48 28.94 12.21 10.87
CA GLU A 48 27.81 12.40 11.80
C GLU A 48 26.64 13.15 11.16
N GLN A 49 26.92 14.21 10.40
CA GLN A 49 25.90 14.96 9.66
C GLN A 49 25.25 14.10 8.58
N LEU A 50 26.05 13.32 7.85
CA LEU A 50 25.55 12.40 6.83
C LEU A 50 24.61 11.35 7.43
N ILE A 51 24.98 10.74 8.56
CA ILE A 51 24.13 9.78 9.28
C ILE A 51 22.81 10.42 9.70
N ALA A 52 22.85 11.64 10.25
CA ALA A 52 21.63 12.34 10.68
C ALA A 52 20.66 12.61 9.51
N VAL A 53 21.18 13.09 8.37
CA VAL A 53 20.37 13.37 7.17
C VAL A 53 19.79 12.07 6.60
N VAL A 54 20.60 11.02 6.46
CA VAL A 54 20.12 9.71 5.97
C VAL A 54 19.05 9.14 6.91
N ARG A 55 19.21 9.30 8.22
CA ARG A 55 18.20 8.88 9.21
C ARG A 55 16.88 9.64 9.01
N GLN A 56 16.93 10.95 8.83
CA GLN A 56 15.74 11.77 8.57
C GLN A 56 15.06 11.40 7.25
N LEU A 57 15.82 11.21 6.17
CA LEU A 57 15.29 10.76 4.89
C LEU A 57 14.63 9.38 5.00
N THR A 58 15.27 8.46 5.72
CA THR A 58 14.70 7.13 5.98
C THR A 58 13.40 7.23 6.78
N GLY A 59 13.35 8.09 7.79
CA GLY A 59 12.13 8.39 8.54
C GLY A 59 11.01 8.93 7.65
N ALA A 60 11.31 9.92 6.80
CA ALA A 60 10.35 10.51 5.88
C ALA A 60 9.80 9.48 4.87
N LEU A 61 10.67 8.66 4.26
CA LEU A 61 10.27 7.61 3.33
C LEU A 61 9.43 6.52 4.02
N THR A 62 9.79 6.16 5.25
CA THR A 62 9.03 5.20 6.06
C THR A 62 7.64 5.74 6.38
N MET A 63 7.51 7.04 6.68
CA MET A 63 6.22 7.70 6.92
C MET A 63 5.34 7.70 5.66
N ILE A 64 5.92 8.04 4.51
CA ILE A 64 5.21 8.02 3.21
C ILE A 64 4.74 6.60 2.89
N GLY A 65 5.62 5.60 3.05
CA GLY A 65 5.27 4.19 2.87
C GLY A 65 4.14 3.74 3.79
N GLY A 66 4.20 4.11 5.07
CA GLY A 66 3.14 3.86 6.05
C GLY A 66 1.80 4.48 5.65
N ALA A 67 1.81 5.72 5.15
CA ALA A 67 0.61 6.38 4.63
C ALA A 67 0.01 5.65 3.42
N CYS A 68 0.83 5.18 2.48
CA CYS A 68 0.37 4.35 1.35
C CYS A 68 -0.29 3.05 1.82
N VAL A 69 0.31 2.36 2.79
CA VAL A 69 -0.25 1.14 3.40
C VAL A 69 -1.58 1.43 4.10
N LEU A 70 -1.69 2.55 4.80
CA LEU A 70 -2.93 2.97 5.45
C LEU A 70 -4.06 3.22 4.44
N VAL A 71 -3.77 3.90 3.34
CA VAL A 71 -4.74 4.12 2.26
C VAL A 71 -5.23 2.78 1.69
N LEU A 72 -4.33 1.82 1.47
CA LEU A 72 -4.69 0.47 1.03
C LEU A 72 -5.58 -0.26 2.04
N ALA A 73 -5.28 -0.14 3.33
CA ALA A 73 -6.07 -0.74 4.39
C ALA A 73 -7.48 -0.14 4.48
N LEU A 74 -7.62 1.18 4.40
CA LEU A 74 -8.91 1.88 4.37
C LEU A 74 -9.73 1.47 3.13
N HIS A 75 -9.08 1.32 1.98
CA HIS A 75 -9.72 0.79 0.79
C HIS A 75 -10.24 -0.64 1.01
N ALA A 76 -9.41 -1.52 1.58
CA ALA A 76 -9.81 -2.90 1.90
C ALA A 76 -11.00 -2.96 2.88
N LEU A 77 -11.03 -2.10 3.90
CA LEU A 77 -12.18 -1.98 4.82
C LEU A 77 -13.46 -1.54 4.08
N ARG A 78 -13.36 -0.55 3.19
CA ARG A 78 -14.51 -0.09 2.37
C ARG A 78 -15.03 -1.21 1.47
N VAL A 79 -14.12 -1.98 0.87
CA VAL A 79 -14.48 -3.15 0.06
C VAL A 79 -15.21 -4.19 0.91
N ALA A 80 -14.65 -4.58 2.05
CA ALA A 80 -15.25 -5.57 2.94
C ALA A 80 -16.62 -5.12 3.48
N ALA A 81 -16.78 -3.84 3.82
CA ALA A 81 -18.07 -3.28 4.24
C ALA A 81 -19.12 -3.38 3.12
N GLY A 82 -18.74 -3.04 1.88
CA GLY A 82 -19.64 -3.16 0.73
C GLY A 82 -20.06 -4.61 0.44
N VAL A 83 -19.13 -5.56 0.60
CA VAL A 83 -19.40 -7.00 0.43
C VAL A 83 -20.36 -7.50 1.52
N SER A 84 -20.18 -7.07 2.77
CA SER A 84 -21.10 -7.44 3.86
C SER A 84 -22.50 -6.87 3.68
N ARG A 85 -22.63 -5.65 3.15
CA ARG A 85 -23.93 -5.02 2.83
C ARG A 85 -24.66 -5.75 1.70
N GLN A 86 -23.95 -6.12 0.64
CA GLN A 86 -24.55 -6.78 -0.54
C GLN A 86 -24.61 -8.32 -0.41
N GLN A 87 -23.97 -8.89 0.63
CA GLN A 87 -23.75 -10.33 0.80
C GLN A 87 -23.28 -11.04 -0.48
N ARG A 88 -22.47 -10.34 -1.29
CA ARG A 88 -22.01 -10.77 -2.61
C ARG A 88 -20.55 -10.37 -2.81
N TRP A 89 -19.74 -11.33 -3.24
CA TRP A 89 -18.35 -11.11 -3.65
C TRP A 89 -18.16 -11.60 -5.09
N PRO A 90 -17.52 -10.84 -5.99
CA PRO A 90 -17.26 -9.40 -5.87
C PRO A 90 -18.57 -8.59 -5.81
N ARG A 91 -18.50 -7.32 -5.41
CA ARG A 91 -19.65 -6.41 -5.46
C ARG A 91 -20.14 -6.30 -6.92
N ALA A 92 -21.44 -6.04 -7.12
CA ALA A 92 -22.01 -5.96 -8.47
C ALA A 92 -21.31 -4.91 -9.36
N GLU A 93 -20.90 -3.78 -8.75
CA GLU A 93 -20.23 -2.67 -9.42
C GLU A 93 -18.69 -2.79 -9.40
N ALA A 94 -18.14 -3.83 -8.76
CA ALA A 94 -16.69 -3.95 -8.63
C ALA A 94 -16.05 -4.30 -9.97
N ARG A 95 -14.95 -3.62 -10.29
CA ARG A 95 -14.08 -3.98 -11.41
C ARG A 95 -13.02 -4.94 -10.90
N THR A 96 -12.88 -6.09 -11.53
CA THR A 96 -11.88 -7.11 -11.17
C THR A 96 -10.79 -7.17 -12.23
N LEU A 97 -9.56 -7.47 -11.80
CA LEU A 97 -8.42 -7.63 -12.71
C LEU A 97 -8.37 -9.00 -13.40
N ARG A 98 -9.09 -9.97 -12.84
CA ARG A 98 -9.17 -11.36 -13.26
C ARG A 98 -10.62 -11.81 -13.15
N ASP A 99 -10.95 -12.90 -13.83
CA ASP A 99 -12.26 -13.52 -13.68
C ASP A 99 -12.38 -14.07 -12.25
N VAL A 100 -13.45 -13.70 -11.55
CA VAL A 100 -13.67 -14.09 -10.16
C VAL A 100 -14.99 -14.83 -10.04
N PRO A 101 -15.02 -16.01 -9.38
CA PRO A 101 -16.29 -16.69 -9.12
C PRO A 101 -17.14 -15.86 -8.17
N VAL A 102 -18.42 -15.66 -8.52
CA VAL A 102 -19.38 -14.97 -7.68
C VAL A 102 -19.74 -15.86 -6.48
N ARG A 103 -19.55 -15.32 -5.27
CA ARG A 103 -19.93 -15.95 -4.00
C ARG A 103 -21.07 -15.15 -3.38
N ARG A 104 -22.02 -15.82 -2.73
CA ARG A 104 -23.20 -15.20 -2.11
C ARG A 104 -23.37 -15.69 -0.67
N GLY A 105 -24.05 -14.90 0.16
CA GLY A 105 -24.39 -15.27 1.53
C GLY A 105 -23.16 -15.53 2.40
N ALA A 106 -23.14 -16.68 3.10
CA ALA A 106 -22.11 -17.02 4.07
C ALA A 106 -20.69 -17.03 3.47
N ASP A 107 -20.52 -17.50 2.24
CA ASP A 107 -19.20 -17.53 1.58
C ASP A 107 -18.69 -16.13 1.23
N ALA A 108 -19.58 -15.21 0.88
CA ALA A 108 -19.21 -13.80 0.68
C ALA A 108 -18.80 -13.13 2.00
N LEU A 109 -19.47 -13.47 3.10
CA LEU A 109 -19.14 -12.97 4.43
C LEU A 109 -17.77 -13.47 4.91
N ARG A 110 -17.41 -14.74 4.64
CA ARG A 110 -16.07 -15.26 4.94
C ARG A 110 -14.98 -14.46 4.23
N VAL A 111 -15.18 -14.12 2.95
CA VAL A 111 -14.25 -13.26 2.21
C VAL A 111 -14.18 -11.87 2.84
N ALA A 112 -15.33 -11.26 3.17
CA ALA A 112 -15.35 -9.95 3.83
C ALA A 112 -14.60 -9.94 5.17
N THR A 113 -14.75 -11.01 5.98
CA THR A 113 -14.02 -11.16 7.25
C THR A 113 -12.52 -11.31 7.02
N ALA A 114 -12.11 -12.15 6.08
CA ALA A 114 -10.69 -12.29 5.72
C ALA A 114 -10.08 -10.95 5.23
N THR A 115 -10.82 -10.22 4.39
CA THR A 115 -10.41 -8.88 3.93
C THR A 115 -10.31 -7.88 5.09
N ARG A 116 -11.24 -7.92 6.07
CA ARG A 116 -11.14 -7.08 7.28
C ARG A 116 -9.91 -7.41 8.12
N ILE A 117 -9.64 -8.69 8.35
CA ILE A 117 -8.45 -9.12 9.10
C ILE A 117 -7.19 -8.61 8.39
N GLY A 118 -7.09 -8.82 7.08
CA GLY A 118 -5.99 -8.28 6.28
C GLY A 118 -5.85 -6.76 6.39
N ALA A 119 -6.97 -6.02 6.36
CA ALA A 119 -6.94 -4.58 6.53
C ALA A 119 -6.49 -4.13 7.93
N VAL A 120 -6.89 -4.83 8.98
CA VAL A 120 -6.42 -4.56 10.36
C VAL A 120 -4.92 -4.81 10.47
N LEU A 121 -4.40 -5.89 9.87
CA LEU A 121 -2.96 -6.14 9.82
C LEU A 121 -2.20 -5.03 9.08
N LEU A 122 -2.75 -4.52 7.98
CA LEU A 122 -2.16 -3.38 7.26
C LEU A 122 -2.20 -2.09 8.10
N ILE A 123 -3.28 -1.83 8.85
CA ILE A 123 -3.34 -0.69 9.78
C ILE A 123 -2.26 -0.82 10.86
N ALA A 124 -2.10 -2.00 11.45
CA ALA A 124 -1.05 -2.26 12.43
C ALA A 124 0.34 -2.02 11.84
N LEU A 125 0.59 -2.50 10.61
CA LEU A 125 1.84 -2.25 9.90
C LEU A 125 2.08 -0.76 9.64
N ALA A 126 1.05 -0.01 9.24
CA ALA A 126 1.14 1.44 9.05
C ALA A 126 1.43 2.18 10.37
N ALA A 127 0.85 1.75 11.48
CA ALA A 127 1.12 2.32 12.80
C ALA A 127 2.56 2.05 13.25
N VAL A 128 3.07 0.85 13.03
CA VAL A 128 4.48 0.51 13.29
C VAL A 128 5.40 1.39 12.43
N ALA A 129 5.12 1.53 11.14
CA ALA A 129 5.90 2.38 10.24
C ALA A 129 5.90 3.85 10.71
N ALA A 130 4.75 4.38 11.14
CA ALA A 130 4.64 5.74 11.67
C ALA A 130 5.46 5.92 12.96
N LEU A 131 5.41 4.95 13.88
CA LEU A 131 6.20 4.98 15.12
C LEU A 131 7.71 4.92 14.83
N SER A 132 8.13 4.03 13.92
CA SER A 132 9.52 3.96 13.48
C SER A 132 9.99 5.26 12.81
N ALA A 133 9.16 5.85 11.95
CA ALA A 133 9.43 7.13 11.32
C ALA A 133 9.59 8.27 12.34
N TRP A 134 8.70 8.33 13.34
CA TRP A 134 8.76 9.33 14.43
C TRP A 134 10.10 9.30 15.15
N ARG A 135 10.55 8.09 15.53
CA ARG A 135 11.86 7.88 16.19
C ARG A 135 13.04 8.28 15.31
N LEU A 136 12.98 7.99 14.01
CA LEU A 136 14.06 8.33 13.06
C LEU A 136 14.16 9.84 12.81
N LEU A 137 13.03 10.54 12.81
CA LEU A 137 12.96 11.98 12.62
C LEU A 137 13.43 12.77 13.85
N GLY A 138 13.54 12.12 15.02
CA GLY A 138 14.07 12.74 16.24
C GLY A 138 13.09 13.68 16.93
N PHE A 139 11.78 13.49 16.73
CA PHE A 139 10.78 14.18 17.53
C PHE A 139 10.87 13.68 18.99
N PRO A 140 10.66 14.57 19.98
CA PRO A 140 10.63 14.16 21.39
C PRO A 140 9.57 13.07 21.59
N GLU A 141 9.87 12.08 22.44
CA GLU A 141 8.89 11.09 22.87
C GLU A 141 7.75 11.83 23.59
N PRO A 142 6.47 11.46 23.34
CA PRO A 142 5.32 12.06 24.04
C PRO A 142 5.30 11.72 25.53
#